data_AF-A0A2V6MGI3-F1
#
_entry.id   AF-A0A2V6MGI3-F1
#
_cell.length_a   1.000
_cell.length_b   1.000
_cell.length_c   1.000
_cell.angle_alpha   90.00
_cell.angle_beta   90.00
_cell.angle_gamma   90.00
#
_symmetry.space_group_name_H-M   'P 1'
#
loop_
_entity.id
_entity.type
_entity.pdbx_description
1 polymer ?
#
loop_
_entity_poly.entity_id
_entity_poly.type
_entity_poly.pdbx_seq_one_letter_code
_entity_poly.pdbx_strand_id
1 'polypeptide(L)' 'MTDTSPEIVRMLRDKIMARSGEERFIMGAQMFDSAREMVKASLPSGLSAAEQRRQLFRRIYGKEIEIDIGKLGWA' A
#
# COMPACT_ATOMS: atom_id res chain seq x y z
N MET A 1 -13.11 0.25 10.30
CA MET A 1 -13.44 1.61 10.78
C MET A 1 -14.65 1.49 11.70
N THR A 2 -14.44 0.99 12.90
CA THR A 2 -15.53 0.74 13.88
C THR A 2 -15.77 1.96 14.78
N ASP A 3 -14.81 2.87 14.83
CA ASP A 3 -14.85 4.13 15.60
C ASP A 3 -15.35 5.32 14.76
N THR A 4 -16.18 5.06 13.75
CA THR A 4 -16.79 6.10 12.92
C THR A 4 -18.26 5.78 12.73
N SER A 5 -19.14 6.74 13.01
CA SER A 5 -20.57 6.50 12.91
C SER A 5 -20.99 6.13 11.48
N PRO A 6 -22.04 5.30 11.30
CA PRO A 6 -22.52 4.92 9.96
C PRO A 6 -22.90 6.11 9.08
N GLU A 7 -23.38 7.20 9.69
CA GLU A 7 -23.69 8.45 8.99
C GLU A 7 -22.46 9.08 8.35
N ILE A 8 -21.35 9.18 9.09
CA ILE A 8 -20.10 9.74 8.58
C ILE A 8 -19.51 8.86 7.49
N VAL A 9 -19.62 7.53 7.62
CA VAL A 9 -19.19 6.59 6.56
C VAL A 9 -19.97 6.84 5.27
N ARG A 10 -21.30 7.01 5.35
CA ARG A 10 -22.14 7.33 4.19
C ARG A 10 -21.77 8.68 3.58
N MET A 11 -21.67 9.73 4.41
CA MET A 11 -21.26 11.07 3.95
C MET A 11 -19.93 11.04 3.21
N LEU A 12 -18.92 10.35 3.76
CA LEU A 12 -17.62 10.23 3.12
C LEU A 12 -17.72 9.50 1.77
N ARG A 13 -18.46 8.40 1.72
CA ARG A 13 -18.69 7.64 0.48
C ARG A 13 -19.35 8.53 -0.58
N ASP A 14 -20.40 9.25 -0.24
CA ASP A 14 -21.13 10.10 -1.18
C ASP A 14 -20.22 11.21 -1.75
N LYS A 15 -19.40 11.84 -0.90
CA LYS A 15 -18.41 12.84 -1.33
C LYS A 15 -17.33 12.27 -2.23
N ILE A 16 -16.88 11.03 -2.00
CA ILE A 16 -15.91 10.36 -2.89
C ILE A 16 -16.57 10.00 -4.22
N MET A 17 -17.79 9.48 -4.20
CA MET A 17 -18.48 9.03 -5.40
C MET A 17 -18.96 10.17 -6.30
N ALA A 18 -19.14 11.38 -5.75
CA ALA A 18 -19.43 12.59 -6.51
C ALA A 18 -18.27 13.07 -7.39
N ARG A 19 -17.04 12.57 -7.17
CA ARG A 19 -15.84 12.90 -7.97
C ARG A 19 -15.77 12.05 -9.24
N SER A 20 -14.96 12.51 -10.21
CA SER A 20 -14.71 11.75 -11.44
C SER A 20 -13.96 10.45 -11.16
N GLY A 21 -13.96 9.52 -12.13
CA GLY A 21 -13.18 8.28 -12.00
C GLY A 21 -11.67 8.54 -11.89
N GLU A 22 -11.17 9.48 -12.68
CA GLU A 22 -9.78 9.92 -12.73
C GLU A 22 -9.34 10.54 -11.39
N GLU A 23 -10.16 11.43 -10.83
CA GLU A 23 -9.88 12.03 -9.52
C GLU A 23 -9.79 10.96 -8.42
N ARG A 24 -10.72 9.99 -8.41
CA ARG A 24 -10.68 8.89 -7.45
C ARG A 24 -9.43 8.02 -7.62
N PHE A 25 -9.00 7.78 -8.85
CA PHE A 25 -7.78 7.03 -9.13
C PHE A 25 -6.54 7.74 -8.59
N ILE A 26 -6.41 9.04 -8.86
CA ILE A 26 -5.30 9.87 -8.36
C ILE A 26 -5.29 9.90 -6.83
N MET A 27 -6.45 10.08 -6.20
CA MET A 27 -6.56 10.03 -4.74
C MET A 27 -6.05 8.69 -4.18
N GLY A 28 -6.47 7.57 -4.77
CA GLY A 28 -6.02 6.23 -4.37
C GLY A 28 -4.50 6.06 -4.52
N ALA A 29 -3.92 6.54 -5.62
CA ALA A 29 -2.47 6.48 -5.84
C ALA A 29 -1.70 7.31 -4.80
N GLN A 30 -2.15 8.54 -4.51
CA GLN A 30 -1.54 9.40 -3.51
C GLN A 30 -1.65 8.84 -2.08
N MET A 31 -2.78 8.22 -1.75
CA MET A 31 -2.95 7.50 -0.48
C MET A 31 -1.97 6.34 -0.36
N PHE A 32 -1.76 5.60 -1.45
CA PHE A 32 -0.82 4.48 -1.47
C PHE A 32 0.63 4.95 -1.32
N ASP A 33 1.03 6.04 -1.99
CA ASP A 33 2.36 6.61 -1.82
C ASP A 33 2.59 7.08 -0.39
N SER A 34 1.59 7.72 0.23
CA SER A 34 1.65 8.10 1.65
C SER A 34 1.86 6.87 2.56
N ALA A 35 1.11 5.79 2.31
CA ALA A 35 1.26 4.54 3.06
C ALA A 35 2.66 3.93 2.88
N ARG A 36 3.24 3.97 1.67
CA ARG A 36 4.60 3.50 1.40
C ARG A 36 5.64 4.28 2.19
N GLU A 37 5.53 5.61 2.24
CA GLU A 37 6.47 6.45 3.00
C GLU A 37 6.36 6.18 4.51
N MET A 38 5.15 6.02 5.04
CA MET A 38 4.94 5.62 6.44
C MET A 38 5.60 4.27 6.75
N VAL A 39 5.43 3.26 5.87
CA VAL A 39 6.07 1.96 6.07
C VAL A 39 7.59 2.08 6.01
N LYS A 40 8.15 2.77 5.03
CA LYS A 40 9.61 2.98 4.90
C LYS A 40 10.18 3.65 6.15
N ALA A 41 9.52 4.68 6.67
CA ALA A 41 9.93 5.38 7.89
C ALA A 41 9.91 4.48 9.13
N SER A 42 9.06 3.44 9.15
CA SER A 42 8.99 2.47 10.24
C SER A 42 10.02 1.33 10.16
N LEU A 43 10.79 1.23 9.07
CA LEU A 43 11.75 0.13 8.89
C LEU A 43 13.00 0.32 9.76
N PRO A 44 13.64 -0.78 10.20
CA PRO A 44 14.93 -0.71 10.87
C PRO A 44 16.01 -0.01 10.01
N SER A 45 16.87 0.77 10.66
CA SER A 45 18.05 1.35 10.02
C SER A 45 19.06 0.28 9.61
N GLY A 46 19.87 0.55 8.60
CA GLY A 46 20.97 -0.33 8.18
C GLY A 46 20.59 -1.46 7.21
N LEU A 47 19.31 -1.55 6.82
CA LEU A 47 18.88 -2.49 5.78
C LEU A 47 19.42 -2.10 4.41
N SER A 48 19.88 -3.09 3.64
CA SER A 48 20.17 -2.91 2.22
C SER A 48 18.92 -2.55 1.43
N ALA A 49 19.08 -1.96 0.24
CA ALA A 49 17.94 -1.60 -0.62
C ALA A 49 17.07 -2.82 -0.99
N ALA A 50 17.66 -4.01 -1.14
CA ALA A 50 16.91 -5.23 -1.44
C ALA A 50 16.07 -5.69 -0.24
N GLU A 51 16.61 -5.60 0.97
CA GLU A 51 15.88 -5.93 2.20
C GLU A 51 14.76 -4.92 2.47
N GLN A 52 15.01 -3.62 2.27
CA GLN A 52 13.97 -2.59 2.36
C GLN A 52 12.81 -2.89 1.42
N ARG A 53 13.08 -3.28 0.16
CA ARG A 53 12.03 -3.65 -0.80
C ARG A 53 11.25 -4.90 -0.37
N ARG A 54 11.93 -5.94 0.12
CA ARG A 54 11.27 -7.14 0.66
C ARG A 54 10.37 -6.81 1.85
N GLN A 55 10.87 -6.00 2.79
CA GLN A 55 10.10 -5.59 3.97
C GLN A 55 8.91 -4.72 3.58
N LEU A 56 9.08 -3.76 2.66
CA LEU A 56 7.98 -2.94 2.15
C LEU A 56 6.89 -3.82 1.50
N PHE A 57 7.27 -4.78 0.65
CA PHE A 57 6.33 -5.72 0.04
C PHE A 57 5.58 -6.52 1.10
N ARG A 58 6.30 -7.08 2.07
CA ARG A 58 5.72 -7.84 3.17
C ARG A 58 4.73 -7.04 4.00
N ARG A 59 5.06 -5.80 4.35
CA ARG A 59 4.19 -4.94 5.17
C ARG A 59 2.94 -4.48 4.42
N ILE A 60 3.06 -4.18 3.12
CA ILE A 60 1.94 -3.69 2.32
C ILE A 60 0.99 -4.83 1.93
N TYR A 61 1.51 -5.98 1.53
CA TYR A 61 0.70 -7.08 0.97
C TYR A 61 0.50 -8.26 1.92
N GLY A 62 1.20 -8.31 3.06
CA GLY A 62 1.14 -9.45 3.99
C GLY A 62 1.73 -10.75 3.43
N LYS A 63 2.57 -10.66 2.38
CA LYS A 63 3.16 -11.80 1.67
C LYS A 63 4.68 -11.67 1.61
N GLU A 64 5.38 -12.78 1.46
CA GLU A 64 6.81 -12.77 1.17
C GLU A 64 7.07 -12.94 -0.34
N ILE A 65 8.22 -12.46 -0.80
CA ILE A 65 8.66 -12.68 -2.18
C ILE A 65 9.33 -14.05 -2.20
N GLU A 66 8.63 -15.04 -2.73
CA GLU A 66 9.21 -16.36 -3.02
C GLU A 66 9.98 -16.27 -4.34
N ILE A 67 11.31 -16.33 -4.27
CA ILE A 67 12.16 -16.41 -5.46
C ILE A 67 12.38 -17.89 -5.77
N ASP A 68 11.65 -18.40 -6.75
CA ASP A 68 11.91 -19.71 -7.33
C ASP A 68 12.94 -19.57 -8.46
N ILE A 69 14.20 -19.81 -8.14
CA ILE A 69 15.33 -19.69 -9.08
C ILE A 69 15.16 -20.66 -10.26
N GLY A 70 14.51 -21.82 -10.06
CA GLY A 70 14.26 -22.80 -11.11
C GLY A 70 13.26 -22.32 -12.19
N LYS A 71 12.37 -21.39 -11.84
CA LYS A 71 11.40 -20.79 -12.78
C LYS A 71 11.94 -19.59 -13.57
N LEU A 72 13.09 -19.07 -13.18
CA LEU A 72 13.68 -17.91 -13.85
C LEU A 72 14.44 -18.31 -15.13
N GLY A 73 14.70 -19.62 -15.35
CA GLY A 73 15.36 -20.12 -16.56
C GLY A 73 16.88 -19.92 -16.60
N TRP A 74 17.53 -19.79 -15.43
CA TRP A 74 18.99 -19.60 -15.29
C TRP A 74 19.69 -20.88 -14.81
N ALA A 75 19.04 -22.03 -14.98
CA ALA A 75 19.60 -23.36 -14.70
C ALA A 75 20.19 -23.97 -15.97
#